data_AF-A0A856M6C7-F1
#
_entry.id   AF-A0A856M6C7-F1
#
_cell.length_a   1.000
_cell.length_b   1.000
_cell.length_c   1.000
_cell.angle_alpha   90.00
_cell.angle_beta   90.00
_cell.angle_gamma   90.00
#
_symmetry.space_group_name_H-M   'P 1'
#
loop_
_entity.id
_entity.type
_entity.pdbx_description
1 polymer ?
#
loop_
_entity_poly.entity_id
_entity_poly.type
_entity_poly.pdbx_seq_one_letter_code
_entity_poly.pdbx_strand_id
1 'polypeptide(L)'
;MMSASLSGTNNNRGWILVSGLILVIIALLSYLTPSLGGLIGGCLWAILVILPNIGHKKVDQLIDQQRFGQASRVASLIWWLHPLDGWREQPKLLYALDLGQRGARASAVAILDRYQTATTPTGRSAAVSLYQMDARWEELLLWIQNSLNEAVLRKDFDMLVCYLRTLGETGDLNGMLQAWERYQPSLEKILNPRTQNLARMYVLAFCGKTEYVARLLSGSLSDYSNTIKLFWLATVDQAAGREVIAVEQFLSLADSNNVCIRNAVARRLSSPVVVADTLLTEKSREILFKITTEIESETTYSARASFKPRFAIATYFILTLNVLAFALEVKLGGSTNLNNLYRLGALVPQEVVKGDWWRLLTATFLHFGFLHLLLNMLGLYLFGRLMEFALGSPQFFLLYFASAIGSMLAVTYMSVLGYSQSDFVVGASGCVMGLVGGFTAVLLHEWLRKKTRLAARNLRGILAIIVLQSIFDLTTPQISFVGHTSGLIVGFVMGMILKAF
;
A
#
# COMPACT_ATOMS: atom_id res chain seq x y z
N MET A 1 -16.33 -15.55 -8.04
CA MET A 1 -15.17 -16.48 -8.01
C MET A 1 -13.82 -15.84 -7.73
N MET A 2 -13.60 -14.62 -8.21
CA MET A 2 -12.71 -13.67 -7.55
C MET A 2 -13.59 -12.89 -6.57
N SER A 3 -13.44 -13.16 -5.27
CA SER A 3 -14.14 -12.36 -4.26
C SER A 3 -13.45 -11.00 -4.19
N ALA A 4 -14.20 -9.96 -4.55
CA ALA A 4 -14.09 -8.72 -3.79
C ALA A 4 -14.21 -9.13 -2.31
N SER A 5 -13.27 -8.71 -1.49
CA SER A 5 -12.92 -9.40 -0.25
C SER A 5 -14.15 -9.72 0.61
N LEU A 6 -14.20 -10.93 1.16
CA LEU A 6 -15.14 -11.25 2.25
C LEU A 6 -14.81 -10.46 3.53
N SER A 7 -13.69 -9.74 3.54
CA SER A 7 -13.35 -8.78 4.57
C SER A 7 -14.22 -7.55 4.38
N GLY A 8 -15.32 -7.44 5.12
CA GLY A 8 -16.18 -6.26 5.19
C GLY A 8 -15.51 -5.01 5.76
N THR A 9 -14.23 -4.78 5.47
CA THR A 9 -13.28 -3.99 6.27
C THR A 9 -13.10 -2.55 5.80
N ASN A 10 -14.00 -1.98 4.99
CA ASN A 10 -13.91 -0.54 4.70
C ASN A 10 -14.42 0.33 5.86
N ASN A 11 -15.07 -0.28 6.86
CA ASN A 11 -15.27 0.38 8.14
C ASN A 11 -14.08 0.04 9.03
N ASN A 12 -13.04 0.88 9.04
CA ASN A 12 -11.94 0.79 10.02
C ASN A 12 -12.41 1.07 11.46
N ARG A 13 -13.72 1.00 11.74
CA ARG A 13 -14.29 1.34 13.05
C ARG A 13 -13.78 0.37 14.10
N GLY A 14 -13.72 -0.93 13.82
CA GLY A 14 -13.16 -1.88 14.78
C GLY A 14 -11.70 -1.59 15.09
N TRP A 15 -10.88 -1.37 14.07
CA TRP A 15 -9.48 -1.00 14.23
C TRP A 15 -9.28 0.32 14.99
N ILE A 16 -10.08 1.34 14.71
CA ILE A 16 -10.05 2.62 15.42
C ILE A 16 -10.44 2.43 16.88
N LEU A 17 -11.49 1.65 17.16
CA LEU A 17 -11.95 1.37 18.53
C LEU A 17 -10.90 0.58 19.32
N VAL A 18 -10.33 -0.48 18.73
CA VAL A 18 -9.27 -1.29 19.35
C VAL A 18 -8.03 -0.43 19.60
N SER A 19 -7.57 0.33 18.60
CA SER A 19 -6.41 1.22 18.77
C SER A 19 -6.67 2.31 19.80
N GLY A 20 -7.87 2.90 19.81
CA GLY A 20 -8.28 3.90 20.80
C GLY A 20 -8.31 3.33 22.22
N LEU A 21 -8.84 2.11 22.40
CA LEU A 21 -8.83 1.42 23.68
C LEU A 21 -7.40 1.14 24.16
N ILE A 22 -6.51 0.69 23.27
CA ILE A 22 -5.09 0.49 23.59
C ILE A 22 -4.46 1.80 24.04
N LEU A 23 -4.71 2.91 23.36
CA LEU A 23 -4.18 4.23 23.74
C LEU A 23 -4.70 4.70 25.10
N VAL A 24 -5.99 4.48 25.40
CA VAL A 24 -6.56 4.78 26.72
C VAL A 24 -5.90 3.94 27.82
N ILE A 25 -5.69 2.64 27.58
CA ILE A 25 -5.00 1.74 28.52
C ILE A 25 -3.55 2.20 28.72
N ILE A 26 -2.84 2.52 27.64
CA ILE A 26 -1.46 3.03 27.73
C ILE A 26 -1.42 4.33 28.53
N ALA A 27 -2.33 5.27 28.28
CA ALA A 27 -2.37 6.54 29.00
C ALA A 27 -2.61 6.33 30.50
N LEU A 28 -3.56 5.47 30.85
CA LEU A 28 -3.87 5.11 32.24
C LEU A 28 -2.68 4.42 32.92
N LEU A 29 -2.06 3.45 32.25
CA LEU A 29 -0.88 2.73 32.78
C LEU A 29 0.36 3.63 32.85
N SER A 30 0.51 4.59 31.94
CA SER A 30 1.62 5.55 31.99
C SER A 30 1.46 6.52 33.16
N TYR A 31 0.23 6.81 33.58
CA TYR A 31 -0.06 7.59 34.78
C TYR A 31 0.14 6.77 36.08
N LEU A 32 -0.36 5.53 36.11
CA LEU A 32 -0.35 4.70 37.32
C LEU A 32 0.98 3.97 37.55
N THR A 33 1.59 3.47 36.48
CA THR A 33 2.80 2.63 36.50
C THR A 33 3.71 2.92 35.28
N PRO A 34 4.44 4.05 35.28
CA PRO A 34 5.22 4.51 34.11
C PRO A 34 6.23 3.47 33.58
N SER A 35 6.80 2.65 34.47
CA SER A 35 7.77 1.60 34.12
C SER A 35 7.18 0.44 33.32
N LEU A 36 5.88 0.16 33.46
CA LEU A 36 5.20 -0.95 32.79
C LEU A 36 4.33 -0.50 31.61
N GLY A 37 3.93 0.77 31.56
CA GLY A 37 3.03 1.31 30.53
C GLY A 37 3.53 1.08 29.11
N GLY A 38 4.84 1.27 28.87
CA GLY A 38 5.45 1.03 27.56
C GLY A 38 5.46 -0.45 27.14
N LEU A 39 5.80 -1.36 28.06
CA LEU A 39 5.88 -2.80 27.78
C LEU A 39 4.49 -3.39 27.51
N ILE A 40 3.52 -3.10 28.39
CA ILE A 40 2.14 -3.57 28.24
C ILE A 40 1.52 -2.98 26.98
N GLY A 41 1.75 -1.69 26.71
CA GLY A 41 1.33 -1.04 25.47
C GLY A 41 1.86 -1.74 24.22
N GLY A 42 3.16 -2.04 24.19
CA GLY A 42 3.78 -2.78 23.10
C GLY A 42 3.17 -4.17 22.89
N CYS A 43 2.94 -4.93 23.97
CA CYS A 43 2.29 -6.24 23.89
C CYS A 43 0.86 -6.16 23.37
N LEU A 44 0.08 -5.17 23.80
CA LEU A 44 -1.29 -4.97 23.32
C LEU A 44 -1.32 -4.65 21.82
N TRP A 45 -0.43 -3.76 21.34
CA TRP A 45 -0.28 -3.51 19.90
C TRP A 45 0.11 -4.78 19.13
N ALA A 46 1.03 -5.58 19.66
CA ALA A 46 1.46 -6.81 19.01
C ALA A 46 0.31 -7.83 18.88
N ILE A 47 -0.44 -8.07 19.97
CA ILE A 47 -1.47 -9.11 20.03
C ILE A 47 -2.77 -8.68 19.34
N LEU A 48 -3.19 -7.43 19.52
CA LEU A 48 -4.51 -6.96 19.07
C LEU A 48 -4.46 -6.23 17.73
N VAL A 49 -3.27 -5.82 17.26
CA VAL A 49 -3.13 -5.10 15.97
C VAL A 49 -2.22 -5.81 15.00
N ILE A 50 -1.00 -6.15 15.39
CA ILE A 50 -0.03 -6.74 14.45
C ILE A 50 -0.43 -8.18 14.10
N LEU A 51 -0.67 -9.03 15.10
CA LEU A 51 -0.99 -10.44 14.91
C LEU A 51 -2.28 -10.67 14.09
N PRO A 52 -3.41 -9.97 14.34
CA PRO A 52 -4.61 -10.19 13.56
C PRO A 52 -4.47 -9.64 12.14
N ASN A 53 -3.67 -8.59 11.91
CA ASN A 53 -3.32 -8.12 10.56
C ASN A 53 -2.50 -9.16 9.77
N ILE A 54 -1.55 -9.83 10.42
CA ILE A 54 -0.80 -10.94 9.79
C ILE A 54 -1.76 -12.08 9.44
N GLY A 55 -2.64 -12.45 10.38
CA GLY A 55 -3.68 -13.46 10.17
C GLY A 55 -4.59 -13.10 8.99
N HIS A 56 -5.05 -11.85 8.92
CA HIS A 56 -5.90 -11.36 7.84
C HIS A 56 -5.23 -11.46 6.48
N LYS A 57 -3.98 -10.99 6.35
CA LYS A 57 -3.21 -11.14 5.12
C LYS A 57 -3.10 -12.60 4.68
N LYS A 58 -2.97 -13.52 5.64
CA LYS A 58 -2.94 -14.95 5.34
C LYS A 58 -4.30 -15.49 4.86
N VAL A 59 -5.40 -15.04 5.47
CA VAL A 59 -6.77 -15.36 5.03
C VAL A 59 -6.99 -14.86 3.61
N ASP A 60 -6.64 -13.61 3.30
CA ASP A 60 -6.76 -13.02 1.96
C ASP A 60 -5.97 -13.81 0.92
N GLN A 61 -4.72 -14.17 1.24
CA GLN A 61 -3.90 -14.99 0.35
C GLN A 61 -4.54 -16.37 0.09
N LEU A 62 -5.12 -17.01 1.11
CA LEU A 62 -5.79 -18.30 0.94
C LEU A 62 -7.08 -18.18 0.12
N ILE A 63 -7.82 -17.07 0.27
CA ILE A 63 -8.98 -16.73 -0.56
C ILE A 63 -8.58 -16.61 -2.03
N ASP A 64 -7.48 -15.92 -2.33
CA ASP A 64 -6.96 -15.74 -3.70
C ASP A 64 -6.55 -17.07 -4.36
N GLN A 65 -6.00 -17.97 -3.55
CA GLN A 65 -5.67 -19.33 -3.95
C GLN A 65 -6.86 -20.27 -4.00
N GLN A 66 -8.08 -19.78 -3.72
CA GLN A 66 -9.31 -20.58 -3.63
C GLN A 66 -9.29 -21.67 -2.56
N ARG A 67 -8.46 -21.53 -1.53
CA ARG A 67 -8.30 -22.49 -0.43
C ARG A 67 -9.23 -22.12 0.72
N PHE A 68 -10.53 -22.02 0.45
CA PHE A 68 -11.51 -21.48 1.40
C PHE A 68 -11.61 -22.29 2.71
N GLY A 69 -11.49 -23.62 2.66
CA GLY A 69 -11.48 -24.43 3.89
C GLY A 69 -10.25 -24.20 4.79
N GLN A 70 -9.12 -23.74 4.23
CA GLN A 70 -7.97 -23.31 5.03
C GLN A 70 -8.15 -21.89 5.53
N ALA A 71 -8.64 -20.98 4.67
CA ALA A 71 -8.97 -19.61 5.04
C ALA A 71 -9.95 -19.58 6.22
N SER A 72 -10.99 -20.42 6.18
CA SER A 72 -11.98 -20.56 7.26
C SER A 72 -11.33 -20.99 8.59
N ARG A 73 -10.39 -21.96 8.57
CA ARG A 73 -9.67 -22.42 9.77
C ARG A 73 -8.73 -21.35 10.34
N VAL A 74 -8.07 -20.57 9.49
CA VAL A 74 -7.23 -19.46 9.97
C VAL A 74 -8.12 -18.37 10.55
N ALA A 75 -9.19 -17.99 9.85
CA ALA A 75 -10.17 -17.01 10.30
C ALA A 75 -10.82 -17.40 11.64
N SER A 76 -11.12 -18.70 11.84
CA SER A 76 -11.71 -19.20 13.09
C SER A 76 -10.78 -19.09 14.30
N LEU A 77 -9.46 -19.07 14.09
CA LEU A 77 -8.46 -18.85 15.15
C LEU A 77 -8.28 -17.37 15.48
N ILE A 78 -8.28 -16.50 14.47
CA ILE A 78 -7.91 -15.08 14.65
C ILE A 78 -9.08 -14.18 15.02
N TRP A 79 -10.35 -14.56 14.76
CA TRP A 79 -11.49 -13.67 15.01
C TRP A 79 -11.65 -13.27 16.48
N TRP A 80 -11.22 -14.11 17.42
CA TRP A 80 -11.26 -13.78 18.85
C TRP A 80 -10.38 -12.57 19.20
N LEU A 81 -9.32 -12.32 18.42
CA LEU A 81 -8.41 -11.20 18.62
C LEU A 81 -8.97 -9.88 18.06
N HIS A 82 -9.96 -9.94 17.17
CA HIS A 82 -10.66 -8.77 16.61
C HIS A 82 -12.14 -9.10 16.31
N PRO A 83 -13.06 -8.90 17.27
CA PRO A 83 -14.44 -9.37 17.14
C PRO A 83 -15.36 -8.45 16.32
N LEU A 84 -14.89 -7.28 15.89
CA LEU A 84 -15.67 -6.27 15.17
C LEU A 84 -15.60 -6.48 13.64
N ASP A 85 -16.40 -5.73 12.89
CA ASP A 85 -16.36 -5.66 11.41
C ASP A 85 -16.64 -6.99 10.68
N GLY A 86 -17.49 -7.85 11.25
CA GLY A 86 -17.99 -9.07 10.58
C GLY A 86 -17.08 -10.28 10.67
N TRP A 87 -16.05 -10.23 11.52
CA TRP A 87 -15.06 -11.29 11.69
C TRP A 87 -15.62 -12.57 12.32
N ARG A 88 -16.75 -12.48 13.03
CA ARG A 88 -17.45 -13.66 13.60
C ARG A 88 -18.16 -14.48 12.52
N GLU A 89 -18.66 -13.80 11.49
CA GLU A 89 -19.39 -14.41 10.39
C GLU A 89 -18.45 -14.90 9.28
N GLN A 90 -17.31 -14.24 9.08
CA GLN A 90 -16.36 -14.52 8.01
C GLN A 90 -15.91 -16.00 7.92
N PRO A 91 -15.54 -16.70 9.02
CA PRO A 91 -15.17 -18.12 8.94
C PRO A 91 -16.29 -19.00 8.40
N LYS A 92 -17.55 -18.66 8.70
CA LYS A 92 -18.74 -19.42 8.28
C LYS A 92 -19.03 -19.19 6.80
N LEU A 93 -18.89 -17.96 6.32
CA LEU A 93 -19.02 -17.65 4.89
C LEU A 93 -17.92 -18.35 4.07
N LEU A 94 -16.68 -18.34 4.55
CA LEU A 94 -15.57 -19.06 3.92
C LEU A 94 -15.82 -20.57 3.88
N TYR A 95 -16.37 -21.13 4.96
CA TYR A 95 -16.75 -22.54 4.99
C TYR A 95 -17.87 -22.86 3.99
N ALA A 96 -18.88 -21.99 3.86
CA ALA A 96 -19.94 -22.15 2.87
C ALA A 96 -19.38 -22.13 1.43
N LEU A 97 -18.41 -21.26 1.15
CA LEU A 97 -17.74 -21.24 -0.16
C LEU A 97 -16.93 -22.51 -0.43
N ASP A 98 -16.24 -23.05 0.57
CA ASP A 98 -15.53 -24.34 0.45
C ASP A 98 -16.51 -25.49 0.13
N LEU A 99 -17.66 -25.52 0.79
CA LEU A 99 -18.73 -26.48 0.48
C LEU A 99 -19.25 -26.32 -0.95
N GLY A 100 -19.49 -25.09 -1.39
CA GLY A 100 -19.93 -24.77 -2.75
C GLY A 100 -18.93 -25.25 -3.80
N GLN A 101 -17.64 -24.99 -3.60
CA GLN A 101 -16.57 -25.43 -4.51
C GLN A 101 -16.48 -26.95 -4.63
N ARG A 102 -16.79 -27.68 -3.56
CA ARG A 102 -16.79 -29.16 -3.52
C ARG A 102 -18.09 -29.77 -4.03
N GLY A 103 -19.07 -28.96 -4.43
CA GLY A 103 -20.35 -29.43 -4.96
C GLY A 103 -21.43 -29.67 -3.90
N ALA A 104 -21.16 -29.40 -2.62
CA ALA A 104 -22.14 -29.48 -1.54
C ALA A 104 -23.05 -28.23 -1.51
N ARG A 105 -23.72 -27.96 -2.63
CA ARG A 105 -24.47 -26.73 -2.90
C ARG A 105 -25.57 -26.46 -1.85
N ALA A 106 -26.40 -27.44 -1.55
CA ALA A 106 -27.51 -27.28 -0.61
C ALA A 106 -27.02 -26.83 0.78
N SER A 107 -25.92 -27.42 1.26
CA SER A 107 -25.30 -27.05 2.54
C SER A 107 -24.68 -25.65 2.50
N ALA A 108 -24.05 -25.28 1.38
CA ALA A 108 -23.50 -23.93 1.19
C ALA A 108 -24.60 -22.86 1.23
N VAL A 109 -25.68 -23.06 0.46
CA VAL A 109 -26.84 -22.15 0.42
C VAL A 109 -27.47 -22.01 1.80
N ALA A 110 -27.70 -23.12 2.50
CA ALA A 110 -28.30 -23.10 3.83
C ALA A 110 -27.51 -22.29 4.87
N ILE A 111 -26.19 -22.13 4.69
CA ILE A 111 -25.36 -21.25 5.52
C ILE A 111 -25.48 -19.81 5.03
N LEU A 112 -25.28 -19.56 3.74
CA LEU A 112 -25.27 -18.21 3.17
C LEU A 112 -26.61 -17.49 3.34
N ASP A 113 -27.74 -18.19 3.18
CA ASP A 113 -29.09 -17.63 3.35
C ASP A 113 -29.33 -17.06 4.75
N ARG A 114 -28.70 -17.64 5.78
CA ARG A 114 -28.82 -17.14 7.17
C ARG A 114 -28.15 -15.79 7.38
N TYR A 115 -27.21 -15.44 6.51
CA TYR A 115 -26.40 -14.23 6.63
C TYR A 115 -26.72 -13.19 5.56
N GLN A 116 -27.44 -13.55 4.49
CA GLN A 116 -27.68 -12.62 3.39
C GLN A 116 -28.52 -11.41 3.85
N THR A 117 -28.01 -10.21 3.61
CA THR A 117 -28.74 -8.96 3.83
C THR A 117 -28.10 -7.82 3.04
N ALA A 118 -28.90 -6.85 2.60
CA ALA A 118 -28.39 -5.65 1.94
C ALA A 118 -27.73 -4.65 2.93
N THR A 119 -27.97 -4.80 4.22
CA THR A 119 -27.66 -3.79 5.25
C THR A 119 -26.19 -3.81 5.69
N THR A 120 -25.63 -5.00 5.91
CA THR A 120 -24.26 -5.16 6.41
C THR A 120 -23.30 -5.55 5.28
N PRO A 121 -22.02 -5.13 5.32
CA PRO A 121 -21.03 -5.54 4.32
C PRO A 121 -20.94 -7.07 4.18
N THR A 122 -20.86 -7.78 5.31
CA THR A 122 -20.75 -9.23 5.34
C THR A 122 -22.00 -9.92 4.78
N GLY A 123 -23.18 -9.38 5.05
CA GLY A 123 -24.43 -9.90 4.48
C GLY A 123 -24.56 -9.65 2.98
N ARG A 124 -24.03 -8.53 2.47
CA ARG A 124 -23.95 -8.28 1.03
C ARG A 124 -23.02 -9.26 0.35
N SER A 125 -21.86 -9.53 0.95
CA SER A 125 -20.93 -10.54 0.43
C SER A 125 -21.51 -11.96 0.45
N ALA A 126 -22.35 -12.28 1.44
CA ALA A 126 -23.10 -13.54 1.47
C ALA A 126 -24.11 -13.63 0.32
N ALA A 127 -24.90 -12.57 0.10
CA ALA A 127 -25.85 -12.48 -1.03
C ALA A 127 -25.14 -12.64 -2.38
N VAL A 128 -24.05 -11.89 -2.60
CA VAL A 128 -23.23 -12.01 -3.82
C VAL A 128 -22.71 -13.42 -4.02
N SER A 129 -22.23 -14.07 -2.95
CA SER A 129 -21.68 -15.43 -3.01
C SER A 129 -22.71 -16.46 -3.49
N LEU A 130 -23.99 -16.31 -3.11
CA LEU A 130 -25.08 -17.18 -3.57
C LEU A 130 -25.25 -17.14 -5.09
N TYR A 131 -25.32 -15.93 -5.67
CA TYR A 131 -25.47 -15.79 -7.11
C TYR A 131 -24.22 -16.20 -7.88
N GLN A 132 -23.03 -15.87 -7.35
CA GLN A 132 -21.76 -16.19 -8.02
C GLN A 132 -21.45 -17.69 -8.09
N MET A 133 -21.91 -18.48 -7.11
CA MET A 133 -21.68 -19.92 -7.06
C MET A 133 -22.28 -20.64 -8.28
N ASP A 134 -23.43 -20.15 -8.75
CA ASP A 134 -24.17 -20.70 -9.88
C ASP A 134 -24.03 -19.85 -11.16
N ALA A 135 -23.15 -18.85 -11.17
CA ALA A 135 -22.97 -17.90 -12.27
C ALA A 135 -24.27 -17.18 -12.72
N ARG A 136 -25.15 -16.85 -11.78
CA ARG A 136 -26.45 -16.17 -11.99
C ARG A 136 -26.29 -14.64 -11.99
N TRP A 137 -25.67 -14.10 -13.03
CA TRP A 137 -25.26 -12.69 -13.08
C TRP A 137 -26.40 -11.70 -13.31
N GLU A 138 -27.40 -12.08 -14.09
CA GLU A 138 -28.58 -11.27 -14.38
C GLU A 138 -29.41 -11.02 -13.11
N GLU A 139 -29.60 -12.08 -12.32
CA GLU A 139 -30.30 -11.99 -11.04
C GLU A 139 -29.51 -11.20 -10.00
N LEU A 140 -28.18 -11.33 -10.01
CA LEU A 140 -27.31 -10.51 -9.17
C LEU A 140 -27.41 -9.02 -9.55
N LEU A 141 -27.45 -8.69 -10.84
CA LEU A 141 -27.59 -7.32 -11.30
C LEU A 141 -28.89 -6.70 -10.79
N LEU A 142 -30.01 -7.42 -10.95
CA LEU A 142 -31.31 -7.01 -10.44
C LEU A 142 -31.30 -6.84 -8.93
N TRP A 143 -30.69 -7.78 -8.19
CA TRP A 143 -30.56 -7.67 -6.74
C TRP A 143 -29.76 -6.43 -6.33
N ILE A 144 -28.63 -6.14 -6.99
CA ILE A 144 -27.83 -4.93 -6.73
C ILE A 144 -28.65 -3.67 -6.98
N GLN A 145 -29.32 -3.57 -8.13
CA GLN A 145 -30.09 -2.39 -8.54
C GLN A 145 -31.31 -2.14 -7.63
N ASN A 146 -31.95 -3.21 -7.15
CA ASN A 146 -33.14 -3.11 -6.30
C ASN A 146 -32.81 -2.94 -4.81
N SER A 147 -31.70 -3.52 -4.35
CA SER A 147 -31.39 -3.60 -2.92
C SER A 147 -30.35 -2.58 -2.45
N LEU A 148 -29.51 -2.05 -3.35
CA LEU A 148 -28.42 -1.15 -3.02
C LEU A 148 -28.64 0.24 -3.64
N ASN A 149 -28.41 1.28 -2.84
CA ASN A 149 -28.40 2.65 -3.33
C ASN A 149 -26.98 3.12 -3.67
N GLU A 150 -26.86 4.27 -4.36
CA GLU A 150 -25.55 4.82 -4.73
C GLU A 150 -24.65 5.11 -3.51
N ALA A 151 -25.24 5.46 -2.36
CA ALA A 151 -24.47 5.77 -1.16
C ALA A 151 -23.73 4.54 -0.62
N VAL A 152 -24.33 3.35 -0.74
CA VAL A 152 -23.68 2.07 -0.42
C VAL A 152 -22.56 1.80 -1.41
N LEU A 153 -22.81 1.89 -2.73
CA LEU A 153 -21.78 1.63 -3.75
C LEU A 153 -20.57 2.59 -3.66
N ARG A 154 -20.76 3.83 -3.21
CA ARG A 154 -19.67 4.80 -2.98
C ARG A 154 -18.77 4.46 -1.78
N LYS A 155 -19.25 3.65 -0.83
CA LYS A 155 -18.55 3.35 0.44
C LYS A 155 -18.11 1.90 0.55
N ASP A 156 -18.86 0.99 -0.04
CA ASP A 156 -18.55 -0.44 -0.08
C ASP A 156 -17.84 -0.77 -1.39
N PHE A 157 -16.51 -0.68 -1.36
CA PHE A 157 -15.68 -0.93 -2.53
C PHE A 157 -15.79 -2.37 -3.04
N ASP A 158 -16.06 -3.34 -2.18
CA ASP A 158 -16.22 -4.72 -2.64
C ASP A 158 -17.49 -4.88 -3.46
N MET A 159 -18.56 -4.19 -3.06
CA MET A 159 -19.79 -4.11 -3.85
C MET A 159 -19.64 -3.31 -5.13
N LEU A 160 -18.86 -2.23 -5.12
CA LEU A 160 -18.57 -1.50 -6.35
C LEU A 160 -17.81 -2.37 -7.36
N VAL A 161 -16.79 -3.11 -6.90
CA VAL A 161 -16.02 -4.03 -7.75
C VAL A 161 -16.89 -5.18 -8.26
N CYS A 162 -17.78 -5.70 -7.42
CA CYS A 162 -18.77 -6.70 -7.83
C CYS A 162 -19.77 -6.14 -8.86
N TYR A 163 -20.23 -4.91 -8.68
CA TYR A 163 -21.16 -4.25 -9.60
C TYR A 163 -20.54 -4.07 -10.99
N LEU A 164 -19.30 -3.58 -11.06
CA LEU A 164 -18.55 -3.46 -12.32
C LEU A 164 -18.41 -4.82 -13.03
N ARG A 165 -18.04 -5.87 -12.29
CA ARG A 165 -17.99 -7.22 -12.84
C ARG A 165 -19.36 -7.65 -13.37
N THR A 166 -20.41 -7.44 -12.59
CA THR A 166 -21.75 -7.92 -12.92
C THR A 166 -22.23 -7.29 -14.24
N LEU A 167 -22.01 -5.99 -14.42
CA LEU A 167 -22.30 -5.30 -15.70
C LEU A 167 -21.53 -5.92 -16.88
N GLY A 168 -20.25 -6.25 -16.68
CA GLY A 168 -19.45 -6.94 -17.69
C GLY A 168 -19.96 -8.36 -18.01
N GLU A 169 -20.32 -9.14 -16.99
CA GLU A 169 -20.86 -10.49 -17.14
C GLU A 169 -22.24 -10.49 -17.85
N THR A 170 -23.05 -9.44 -17.66
CA THR A 170 -24.34 -9.25 -18.35
C THR A 170 -24.21 -8.54 -19.70
N GLY A 171 -23.00 -8.18 -20.14
CA GLY A 171 -22.73 -7.57 -21.45
C GLY A 171 -22.95 -6.05 -21.54
N ASP A 172 -23.28 -5.35 -20.45
CA ASP A 172 -23.44 -3.89 -20.44
C ASP A 172 -22.09 -3.17 -20.27
N LEU A 173 -21.26 -3.23 -21.32
CA LEU A 173 -19.91 -2.65 -21.31
C LEU A 173 -19.93 -1.11 -21.21
N ASN A 174 -20.92 -0.46 -21.83
CA ASN A 174 -21.06 1.00 -21.77
C ASN A 174 -21.50 1.44 -20.37
N GLY A 175 -22.48 0.77 -19.77
CA GLY A 175 -22.87 1.01 -18.37
C GLY A 175 -21.74 0.73 -17.39
N MET A 176 -20.92 -0.30 -17.63
CA MET A 176 -19.72 -0.58 -16.84
C MET A 176 -18.72 0.57 -16.85
N LEU A 177 -18.39 1.11 -18.03
CA LEU A 177 -17.44 2.23 -18.15
C LEU A 177 -18.03 3.55 -17.62
N GLN A 178 -19.32 3.78 -17.80
CA GLN A 178 -20.00 4.92 -17.16
C GLN A 178 -20.03 4.80 -15.64
N ALA A 179 -20.24 3.59 -15.10
CA ALA A 179 -20.16 3.33 -13.66
C ALA A 179 -18.73 3.57 -13.14
N TRP A 180 -17.70 3.15 -13.89
CA TRP A 180 -16.32 3.46 -13.56
C TRP A 180 -16.09 4.97 -13.43
N GLU A 181 -16.53 5.76 -14.42
CA GLU A 181 -16.41 7.23 -14.39
C GLU A 181 -17.20 7.85 -13.23
N ARG A 182 -18.47 7.43 -13.03
CA ARG A 182 -19.34 7.93 -11.95
C ARG A 182 -18.78 7.67 -10.55
N TYR A 183 -18.18 6.50 -10.34
CA TYR A 183 -17.66 6.07 -9.05
C TYR A 183 -16.13 6.22 -8.93
N GLN A 184 -15.48 6.87 -9.90
CA GLN A 184 -14.03 7.09 -9.89
C GLN A 184 -13.49 7.66 -8.56
N PRO A 185 -14.13 8.67 -7.92
CA PRO A 185 -13.65 9.17 -6.63
C PRO A 185 -13.69 8.14 -5.50
N SER A 186 -14.55 7.13 -5.62
CA SER A 186 -14.66 6.03 -4.66
C SER A 186 -13.61 4.96 -4.96
N LEU A 187 -13.43 4.61 -6.24
CA LEU A 187 -12.37 3.69 -6.70
C LEU A 187 -10.97 4.17 -6.31
N GLU A 188 -10.72 5.49 -6.30
CA GLU A 188 -9.46 6.09 -5.88
C GLU A 188 -9.21 6.02 -4.37
N LYS A 189 -10.27 5.96 -3.57
CA LYS A 189 -10.19 5.82 -2.11
C LYS A 189 -9.92 4.38 -1.68
N ILE A 190 -9.94 3.42 -2.62
CA ILE A 190 -9.55 2.05 -2.35
C ILE A 190 -8.07 2.04 -1.97
N LEU A 191 -7.79 1.92 -0.67
CA LEU A 191 -6.43 1.85 -0.14
C LEU A 191 -5.75 0.52 -0.47
N ASN A 192 -6.54 -0.55 -0.61
CA ASN A 192 -6.03 -1.88 -0.94
C ASN A 192 -5.70 -1.97 -2.44
N PRO A 193 -4.41 -2.02 -2.82
CA PRO A 193 -4.01 -2.08 -4.24
C PRO A 193 -4.56 -3.31 -4.95
N ARG A 194 -4.79 -4.42 -4.22
CA ARG A 194 -5.40 -5.64 -4.77
C ARG A 194 -6.82 -5.38 -5.27
N THR A 195 -7.67 -4.82 -4.42
CA THR A 195 -9.08 -4.54 -4.76
C THR A 195 -9.19 -3.52 -5.90
N GLN A 196 -8.32 -2.50 -5.90
CA GLN A 196 -8.28 -1.50 -6.97
C GLN A 196 -7.88 -2.14 -8.31
N ASN A 197 -6.83 -2.97 -8.32
CA ASN A 197 -6.37 -3.65 -9.52
C ASN A 197 -7.32 -4.75 -10.00
N LEU A 198 -8.07 -5.37 -9.09
CA LEU A 198 -9.15 -6.29 -9.44
C LEU A 198 -10.27 -5.58 -10.21
N ALA A 199 -10.67 -4.38 -9.76
CA ALA A 199 -11.64 -3.54 -10.48
C ALA A 199 -11.17 -3.24 -11.92
N ARG A 200 -9.90 -2.83 -12.06
CA ARG A 200 -9.27 -2.56 -13.36
C ARG A 200 -9.24 -3.81 -14.23
N MET A 201 -8.85 -4.94 -13.67
CA MET A 201 -8.77 -6.21 -14.37
C MET A 201 -10.12 -6.60 -14.97
N TYR A 202 -11.23 -6.45 -14.23
CA TYR A 202 -12.57 -6.71 -14.78
C TYR A 202 -12.88 -5.83 -15.99
N VAL A 203 -12.75 -4.50 -15.84
CA VAL A 203 -13.03 -3.57 -16.95
C VAL A 203 -12.17 -3.90 -18.18
N LEU A 204 -10.87 -4.12 -17.97
CA LEU A 204 -9.94 -4.41 -19.07
C LEU A 204 -10.19 -5.76 -19.72
N ALA A 205 -10.56 -6.78 -18.93
CA ALA A 205 -10.86 -8.11 -19.46
C ALA A 205 -12.11 -8.08 -20.34
N PHE A 206 -13.19 -7.49 -19.86
CA PHE A 206 -14.43 -7.36 -20.64
C PHE A 206 -14.28 -6.40 -21.83
N CYS A 207 -13.30 -5.49 -21.80
CA CYS A 207 -12.97 -4.61 -22.93
C CYS A 207 -11.84 -5.13 -23.85
N GLY A 208 -11.45 -6.41 -23.75
CA GLY A 208 -10.50 -7.04 -24.67
C GLY A 208 -9.05 -6.54 -24.57
N LYS A 209 -8.63 -5.97 -23.44
CA LYS A 209 -7.28 -5.39 -23.25
C LYS A 209 -6.28 -6.39 -22.66
N THR A 210 -5.90 -7.38 -23.47
CA THR A 210 -5.12 -8.58 -23.07
C THR A 210 -3.80 -8.28 -22.39
N GLU A 211 -2.98 -7.41 -22.97
CA GLU A 211 -1.66 -7.07 -22.42
C GLU A 211 -1.77 -6.54 -20.98
N TYR A 212 -2.74 -5.65 -20.73
CA TYR A 212 -2.95 -5.06 -19.42
C TYR A 212 -3.47 -6.10 -18.42
N VAL A 213 -4.36 -7.01 -18.83
CA VAL A 213 -4.86 -8.10 -17.98
C VAL A 213 -3.73 -9.06 -17.61
N ALA A 214 -2.95 -9.52 -18.60
CA ALA A 214 -1.81 -10.40 -18.39
C ALA A 214 -0.77 -9.76 -17.44
N ARG A 215 -0.52 -8.46 -17.59
CA ARG A 215 0.37 -7.70 -16.69
C ARG A 215 -0.16 -7.63 -15.26
N LEU A 216 -1.46 -7.37 -15.06
CA LEU A 216 -2.05 -7.37 -13.73
C LEU A 216 -1.96 -8.77 -13.08
N LEU A 217 -2.26 -9.83 -13.82
CA LEU A 217 -2.21 -11.22 -13.35
C LEU A 217 -0.79 -11.75 -13.06
N SER A 218 0.23 -11.20 -13.72
CA SER A 218 1.65 -11.52 -13.45
C SER A 218 2.26 -10.62 -12.38
N GLY A 219 1.70 -9.44 -12.15
CA GLY A 219 2.15 -8.46 -11.16
C GLY A 219 1.31 -8.47 -9.88
N SER A 220 0.46 -7.45 -9.72
CA SER A 220 -0.27 -7.18 -8.48
C SER A 220 -1.36 -8.20 -8.14
N LEU A 221 -1.76 -9.04 -9.09
CA LEU A 221 -2.72 -10.14 -8.94
C LEU A 221 -2.01 -11.50 -9.15
N SER A 222 -0.72 -11.60 -8.83
CA SER A 222 0.08 -12.82 -8.99
C SER A 222 -0.29 -13.94 -7.99
N ASP A 223 -0.91 -13.62 -6.87
CA ASP A 223 -1.32 -14.61 -5.85
C ASP A 223 -2.51 -15.50 -6.27
N TYR A 224 -3.22 -15.13 -7.34
CA TYR A 224 -4.34 -15.93 -7.83
C TYR A 224 -3.90 -17.29 -8.38
N SER A 225 -4.76 -18.29 -8.21
CA SER A 225 -4.53 -19.63 -8.76
C SER A 225 -4.39 -19.59 -10.29
N ASN A 226 -3.60 -20.52 -10.85
CA ASN A 226 -3.43 -20.64 -12.30
C ASN A 226 -4.76 -20.84 -13.02
N THR A 227 -5.69 -21.57 -12.42
CA THR A 227 -7.06 -21.75 -12.90
C THR A 227 -7.80 -20.42 -13.07
N ILE A 228 -7.72 -19.53 -12.08
CA ILE A 228 -8.36 -18.21 -12.15
C ILE A 228 -7.66 -17.31 -13.17
N LYS A 229 -6.32 -17.32 -13.21
CA LYS A 229 -5.57 -16.56 -14.21
C LYS A 229 -5.96 -16.99 -15.63
N LEU A 230 -6.01 -18.29 -15.89
CA LEU A 230 -6.39 -18.84 -17.19
C LEU A 230 -7.84 -18.48 -17.56
N PHE A 231 -8.77 -18.55 -16.61
CA PHE A 231 -10.17 -18.15 -16.85
C PHE A 231 -10.29 -16.68 -17.31
N TRP A 232 -9.55 -15.76 -16.68
CA TRP A 232 -9.58 -14.35 -17.07
C TRP A 232 -8.80 -14.04 -18.35
N LEU A 233 -7.71 -14.77 -18.62
CA LEU A 233 -7.01 -14.71 -19.91
C LEU A 233 -7.93 -15.17 -21.05
N ALA A 234 -8.66 -16.27 -20.86
CA ALA A 234 -9.65 -16.75 -21.82
C ALA A 234 -10.78 -15.74 -22.01
N THR A 235 -11.23 -15.09 -20.93
CA THR A 235 -12.26 -14.05 -20.98
C THR A 235 -11.82 -12.84 -21.82
N VAL A 236 -10.58 -12.36 -21.63
CA VAL A 236 -10.08 -11.23 -22.42
C VAL A 236 -9.77 -11.61 -23.86
N ASP A 237 -9.36 -12.85 -24.13
CA ASP A 237 -9.22 -13.37 -25.49
C ASP A 237 -10.57 -13.42 -26.21
N GLN A 238 -11.63 -13.88 -25.52
CA GLN A 238 -12.99 -13.89 -26.06
C GLN A 238 -13.48 -12.45 -26.37
N ALA A 239 -13.34 -11.53 -25.41
CA ALA A 239 -13.74 -10.13 -25.58
C ALA A 239 -12.93 -9.37 -26.64
N ALA A 240 -11.73 -9.85 -26.98
CA ALA A 240 -10.89 -9.30 -28.04
C ALA A 240 -11.12 -9.97 -29.42
N GLY A 241 -12.09 -10.89 -29.54
CA GLY A 241 -12.41 -11.59 -30.79
C GLY A 241 -11.49 -12.77 -31.13
N ARG A 242 -10.65 -13.23 -30.20
CA ARG A 242 -9.82 -14.44 -30.36
C ARG A 242 -10.58 -15.68 -29.86
N GLU A 243 -11.72 -15.96 -30.48
CA GLU A 243 -12.68 -16.97 -30.01
C GLU A 243 -12.10 -18.37 -29.90
N VAL A 244 -11.36 -18.83 -30.92
CA VAL A 244 -10.77 -20.19 -30.94
C VAL A 244 -9.86 -20.42 -29.72
N ILE A 245 -8.96 -19.46 -29.45
CA ILE A 245 -8.02 -19.53 -28.32
C ILE A 245 -8.78 -19.52 -26.99
N ALA A 246 -9.78 -18.64 -26.87
CA ALA A 246 -10.57 -18.54 -25.65
C ALA A 246 -11.34 -19.82 -25.35
N VAL A 247 -11.99 -20.42 -26.36
CA VAL A 247 -12.76 -21.66 -26.23
C VAL A 247 -11.85 -22.82 -25.81
N GLU A 248 -10.68 -22.97 -26.43
CA GLU A 248 -9.71 -24.00 -26.06
C GLU A 248 -9.28 -23.86 -24.59
N GLN A 249 -8.97 -22.63 -24.15
CA GLN A 249 -8.62 -22.36 -22.75
C GLN A 249 -9.79 -22.65 -21.80
N PHE A 250 -11.03 -22.29 -22.15
CA PHE A 250 -12.20 -22.61 -21.33
C PHE A 250 -12.46 -24.11 -21.23
N LEU A 251 -12.33 -24.86 -22.33
CA LEU A 251 -12.48 -26.31 -22.34
C LEU A 251 -11.42 -26.99 -21.47
N SER A 252 -10.18 -26.48 -21.44
CA SER A 252 -9.14 -26.97 -20.52
C SER A 252 -9.49 -26.81 -19.04
N LEU A 253 -10.43 -25.91 -18.72
CA LEU A 253 -10.93 -25.66 -17.36
C LEU A 253 -12.26 -26.36 -17.06
N ALA A 254 -12.90 -26.99 -18.07
CA ALA A 254 -14.22 -27.60 -17.94
C ALA A 254 -14.23 -28.76 -16.92
N ASP A 255 -13.11 -29.49 -16.80
CA ASP A 255 -12.95 -30.60 -15.85
C ASP A 255 -12.35 -30.18 -14.50
N SER A 256 -12.40 -28.88 -14.17
CA SER A 256 -11.92 -28.39 -12.89
C SER A 256 -12.62 -29.09 -11.72
N ASN A 257 -11.85 -29.51 -10.71
CA ASN A 257 -12.39 -30.03 -9.44
C ASN A 257 -13.30 -29.02 -8.71
N ASN A 258 -13.21 -27.74 -9.08
CA ASN A 258 -14.00 -26.67 -8.48
C ASN A 258 -15.32 -26.49 -9.25
N VAL A 259 -16.44 -26.86 -8.63
CA VAL A 259 -17.78 -26.79 -9.26
C VAL A 259 -18.11 -25.38 -9.72
N CYS A 260 -17.75 -24.36 -8.94
CA CYS A 260 -18.02 -22.97 -9.30
C CYS A 260 -17.22 -22.53 -10.55
N ILE A 261 -16.04 -23.10 -10.82
CA ILE A 261 -15.27 -22.80 -12.05
C ILE A 261 -16.02 -23.41 -13.21
N ARG A 262 -16.45 -24.67 -13.07
CA ARG A 262 -17.21 -25.37 -14.12
C ARG A 262 -18.47 -24.61 -14.47
N ASN A 263 -19.22 -24.11 -13.49
CA ASN A 263 -20.40 -23.29 -13.71
C ASN A 263 -20.06 -22.00 -14.48
N ALA A 264 -18.98 -21.30 -14.10
CA ALA A 264 -18.54 -20.08 -14.78
C ALA A 264 -18.05 -20.34 -16.22
N VAL A 265 -17.33 -21.43 -16.44
CA VAL A 265 -16.88 -21.89 -17.76
C VAL A 265 -18.07 -22.28 -18.64
N ALA A 266 -19.01 -23.06 -18.11
CA ALA A 266 -20.24 -23.46 -18.81
C ALA A 266 -21.05 -22.23 -19.23
N ARG A 267 -21.20 -21.23 -18.33
CA ARG A 267 -21.83 -19.95 -18.68
C ARG A 267 -21.13 -19.29 -19.85
N ARG A 268 -19.80 -19.18 -19.81
CA ARG A 268 -18.98 -18.50 -20.83
C ARG A 268 -19.00 -19.17 -22.20
N LEU A 269 -19.13 -20.50 -22.23
CA LEU A 269 -19.30 -21.28 -23.46
C LEU A 269 -20.74 -21.16 -24.01
N SER A 270 -21.75 -21.16 -23.14
CA SER A 270 -23.16 -21.04 -23.53
C SER A 270 -23.59 -19.61 -23.92
N SER A 271 -22.92 -18.60 -23.38
CA SER A 271 -23.14 -17.19 -23.71
C SER A 271 -21.81 -16.46 -23.67
N PRO A 272 -21.09 -16.46 -24.80
CA PRO A 272 -19.83 -15.75 -24.96
C PRO A 272 -19.93 -14.27 -24.64
N VAL A 273 -18.84 -13.69 -24.12
CA VAL A 273 -18.70 -12.24 -24.07
C VAL A 273 -18.62 -11.71 -25.50
N VAL A 274 -19.38 -10.66 -25.79
CA VAL A 274 -19.37 -9.99 -27.09
C VAL A 274 -18.03 -9.27 -27.29
N VAL A 275 -17.53 -9.27 -28.53
CA VAL A 275 -16.31 -8.54 -28.91
C VAL A 275 -16.46 -7.07 -28.55
N ALA A 276 -15.60 -6.56 -27.67
CA ALA A 276 -15.80 -5.26 -27.03
C ALA A 276 -15.91 -4.10 -28.03
N ASP A 277 -15.06 -4.09 -29.05
CA ASP A 277 -14.97 -2.97 -30.01
C ASP A 277 -16.26 -2.76 -30.82
N THR A 278 -17.14 -3.77 -30.91
CA THR A 278 -18.43 -3.69 -31.60
C THR A 278 -19.51 -2.99 -30.77
N LEU A 279 -19.38 -2.96 -29.44
CA LEU A 279 -20.37 -2.38 -28.52
C LEU A 279 -19.98 -1.01 -27.96
N LEU A 280 -18.69 -0.71 -27.86
CA LEU A 280 -18.21 0.50 -27.18
C LEU A 280 -18.57 1.78 -27.94
N THR A 281 -19.26 2.69 -27.25
CA THR A 281 -19.48 4.07 -27.73
C THR A 281 -18.18 4.89 -27.68
N GLU A 282 -18.11 6.02 -28.40
CA GLU A 282 -16.95 6.93 -28.35
C GLU A 282 -16.63 7.39 -26.93
N LYS A 283 -17.64 7.81 -26.16
CA LYS A 283 -17.47 8.19 -24.76
C LYS A 283 -16.86 7.06 -23.92
N SER A 284 -17.32 5.83 -24.12
CA SER A 284 -16.77 4.66 -23.43
C SER A 284 -15.32 4.39 -23.84
N ARG A 285 -14.96 4.57 -25.12
CA ARG A 285 -13.56 4.46 -25.59
C ARG A 285 -12.65 5.50 -24.94
N GLU A 286 -13.12 6.73 -24.75
CA GLU A 286 -12.37 7.77 -24.03
C GLU A 286 -12.10 7.39 -22.57
N ILE A 287 -13.12 6.87 -21.87
CA ILE A 287 -12.97 6.41 -20.48
C ILE A 287 -11.95 5.26 -20.43
N LEU A 288 -12.07 4.28 -21.31
CA LEU A 288 -11.15 3.15 -21.38
C LEU A 288 -9.71 3.60 -21.67
N PHE A 289 -9.53 4.55 -22.59
CA PHE A 289 -8.22 5.13 -22.89
C PHE A 289 -7.58 5.84 -21.70
N LYS A 290 -8.38 6.57 -20.89
CA LYS A 290 -7.90 7.17 -19.63
C LYS A 290 -7.41 6.09 -18.66
N ILE A 291 -8.18 5.00 -18.50
CA ILE A 291 -7.81 3.88 -17.62
C ILE A 291 -6.49 3.24 -18.06
N THR A 292 -6.32 2.92 -19.35
CA THR A 292 -5.10 2.28 -19.86
C THR A 292 -3.88 3.18 -19.70
N THR A 293 -4.04 4.48 -20.01
CA THR A 293 -2.97 5.50 -19.85
C THR A 293 -2.54 5.63 -18.39
N GLU A 294 -3.49 5.63 -17.44
CA GLU A 294 -3.16 5.64 -16.01
C GLU A 294 -2.30 4.43 -15.61
N ILE A 295 -2.66 3.23 -16.08
CA ILE A 295 -1.91 2.00 -15.76
C ILE A 295 -0.51 2.01 -16.40
N GLU A 296 -0.36 2.53 -17.62
CA GLU A 296 0.96 2.72 -18.25
C GLU A 296 1.84 3.69 -17.46
N SER A 297 1.24 4.78 -16.97
CA SER A 297 1.94 5.76 -16.15
C SER A 297 2.42 5.15 -14.83
N GLU A 298 1.56 4.32 -14.21
CA GLU A 298 1.87 3.53 -13.02
C GLU A 298 2.94 2.48 -13.27
N THR A 299 2.89 1.82 -14.42
CA THR A 299 3.87 0.80 -14.78
C THR A 299 5.22 1.45 -15.04
N THR A 300 5.27 2.58 -15.71
CA THR A 300 6.52 3.32 -15.92
C THR A 300 7.13 3.78 -14.60
N TYR A 301 6.29 4.20 -13.63
CA TYR A 301 6.75 4.53 -12.28
C TYR A 301 7.22 3.29 -11.53
N SER A 302 6.41 2.24 -11.52
CA SER A 302 6.70 0.96 -10.87
C SER A 302 7.81 0.20 -11.54
N ALA A 303 8.17 0.50 -12.79
CA ALA A 303 9.26 -0.09 -13.55
C ALA A 303 10.57 0.70 -13.36
N ARG A 304 10.47 2.04 -13.29
CA ARG A 304 11.55 2.88 -12.75
C ARG A 304 11.82 2.58 -11.27
N ALA A 305 10.78 2.18 -10.53
CA ALA A 305 10.86 1.63 -9.18
C ALA A 305 10.96 0.10 -9.16
N SER A 306 10.87 -0.60 -10.31
CA SER A 306 11.03 -2.06 -10.36
C SER A 306 12.51 -2.25 -10.42
N PHE A 307 13.04 -2.30 -9.22
CA PHE A 307 14.34 -2.79 -8.92
C PHE A 307 14.47 -4.18 -9.58
N LYS A 308 15.11 -4.25 -10.76
CA LYS A 308 16.14 -5.29 -10.89
C LYS A 308 16.95 -5.19 -9.60
N PRO A 309 17.32 -6.30 -8.93
CA PRO A 309 18.06 -6.26 -7.68
C PRO A 309 19.45 -5.67 -7.92
N ARG A 310 19.51 -4.37 -8.14
CA ARG A 310 20.66 -3.53 -7.94
C ARG A 310 20.66 -3.34 -6.44
N PHE A 311 21.69 -3.85 -5.79
CA PHE A 311 21.92 -3.50 -4.41
C PHE A 311 22.11 -1.98 -4.35
N ALA A 312 21.45 -1.32 -3.41
CA ALA A 312 21.67 0.09 -3.10
C ALA A 312 23.01 0.20 -2.34
N ILE A 313 24.12 -0.02 -3.07
CA ILE A 313 25.44 -0.24 -2.49
C ILE A 313 25.85 0.98 -1.67
N ALA A 314 25.62 2.20 -2.17
CA ALA A 314 25.96 3.41 -1.44
C ALA A 314 25.11 3.56 -0.16
N THR A 315 23.83 3.25 -0.22
CA THR A 315 22.94 3.28 0.95
C THR A 315 23.42 2.30 2.02
N TYR A 316 23.70 1.05 1.65
CA TYR A 316 24.19 0.04 2.59
C TYR A 316 25.59 0.36 3.11
N PHE A 317 26.43 0.97 2.29
CA PHE A 317 27.74 1.44 2.70
C PHE A 317 27.61 2.52 3.80
N ILE A 318 26.78 3.55 3.58
CA ILE A 318 26.55 4.60 4.58
C ILE A 318 25.89 4.03 5.84
N LEU A 319 24.89 3.14 5.70
CA LEU A 319 24.28 2.43 6.84
C LEU A 319 25.36 1.71 7.68
N THR A 320 26.26 0.98 7.02
CA THR A 320 27.35 0.26 7.67
C THR A 320 28.29 1.22 8.40
N LEU A 321 28.66 2.34 7.78
CA LEU A 321 29.51 3.35 8.43
C LEU A 321 28.86 3.94 9.69
N ASN A 322 27.56 4.22 9.67
CA ASN A 322 26.84 4.72 10.85
C ASN A 322 26.79 3.68 11.98
N VAL A 323 26.55 2.41 11.65
CA VAL A 323 26.56 1.33 12.64
C VAL A 323 27.96 1.14 13.24
N LEU A 324 29.02 1.22 12.43
CA LEU A 324 30.40 1.14 12.91
C LEU A 324 30.78 2.33 13.78
N ALA A 325 30.38 3.55 13.40
CA ALA A 325 30.59 4.75 14.22
C ALA A 325 29.87 4.63 15.57
N PHE A 326 28.62 4.16 15.58
CA PHE A 326 27.88 3.94 16.83
C PHE A 326 28.51 2.85 17.71
N ALA A 327 29.01 1.75 17.10
CA ALA A 327 29.74 0.73 17.85
C ALA A 327 31.00 1.31 18.51
N LEU A 328 31.69 2.25 17.84
CA LEU A 328 32.83 2.97 18.38
C LEU A 328 32.43 3.89 19.55
N GLU A 329 31.30 4.60 19.45
CA GLU A 329 30.77 5.42 20.55
C GLU A 329 30.51 4.57 21.80
N VAL A 330 29.84 3.43 21.64
CA VAL A 330 29.55 2.49 22.73
C VAL A 330 30.85 1.99 23.37
N LYS A 331 31.84 1.63 22.55
CA LYS A 331 33.14 1.12 23.03
C LYS A 331 33.96 2.15 23.81
N LEU A 332 33.93 3.43 23.40
CA LEU A 332 34.82 4.46 23.94
C LEU A 332 34.27 5.24 25.15
N GLY A 333 33.03 4.99 25.55
CA GLY A 333 32.44 5.66 26.72
C GLY A 333 30.92 5.73 26.76
N GLY A 334 30.24 5.09 25.80
CA GLY A 334 28.78 5.08 25.67
C GLY A 334 28.28 6.13 24.68
N SER A 335 27.20 5.80 23.97
CA SER A 335 26.58 6.67 22.95
C SER A 335 25.71 7.80 23.51
N THR A 336 25.51 7.85 24.84
CA THR A 336 24.82 8.95 25.52
C THR A 336 25.77 9.86 26.30
N ASN A 337 27.08 9.64 26.20
CA ASN A 337 28.09 10.45 26.87
C ASN A 337 28.51 11.63 25.99
N LEU A 338 28.12 12.86 26.37
CA LEU A 338 28.38 14.07 25.58
C LEU A 338 29.87 14.37 25.40
N ASN A 339 30.71 14.12 26.41
CA ASN A 339 32.16 14.33 26.30
C ASN A 339 32.80 13.34 25.31
N ASN A 340 32.29 12.10 25.25
CA ASN A 340 32.71 11.12 24.25
C ASN A 340 32.34 11.58 22.84
N LEU A 341 31.07 11.96 22.64
CA LEU A 341 30.58 12.47 21.34
C LEU A 341 31.35 13.74 20.90
N TYR A 342 31.73 14.62 21.84
CA TYR A 342 32.49 15.83 21.55
C TYR A 342 33.85 15.49 20.94
N ARG A 343 34.56 14.55 21.57
CA ARG A 343 35.87 14.05 21.12
C ARG A 343 35.78 13.33 19.78
N LEU A 344 34.68 12.60 19.55
CA LEU A 344 34.44 11.86 18.32
C LEU A 344 34.00 12.75 17.14
N GLY A 345 33.69 14.02 17.39
CA GLY A 345 33.40 14.98 16.32
C GLY A 345 31.96 15.46 16.23
N ALA A 346 31.21 15.42 17.33
CA ALA A 346 29.92 16.11 17.38
C ALA A 346 30.06 17.58 16.95
N LEU A 347 29.00 18.08 16.32
CA LEU A 347 28.95 19.46 15.87
C LEU A 347 28.81 20.36 17.09
N VAL A 348 29.80 21.23 17.26
CA VAL A 348 29.75 22.35 18.19
C VAL A 348 29.99 23.61 17.37
N PRO A 349 28.97 24.48 17.18
CA PRO A 349 29.06 25.63 16.28
C PRO A 349 30.29 26.50 16.50
N GLN A 350 30.64 26.75 17.76
CA GLN A 350 31.80 27.57 18.13
C GLN A 350 33.14 26.94 17.71
N GLU A 351 33.26 25.61 17.76
CA GLU A 351 34.49 24.91 17.34
C GLU A 351 34.62 24.92 15.81
N VAL A 352 33.50 24.81 15.09
CA VAL A 352 33.48 24.95 13.62
C VAL A 352 33.97 26.33 13.19
N VAL A 353 33.53 27.40 13.88
CA VAL A 353 33.98 28.77 13.61
C VAL A 353 35.49 28.93 13.90
N LYS A 354 36.01 28.22 14.90
CA LYS A 354 37.45 28.21 15.26
C LYS A 354 38.32 27.38 14.30
N GLY A 355 37.75 26.61 13.39
CA GLY A 355 38.49 25.85 12.37
C GLY A 355 38.23 24.34 12.36
N ASP A 356 37.42 23.80 13.26
CA ASP A 356 37.07 22.37 13.26
C ASP A 356 36.00 22.02 12.20
N TRP A 357 36.23 22.40 10.93
CA TRP A 357 35.26 22.20 9.84
C TRP A 357 34.94 20.73 9.57
N TRP A 358 35.84 19.82 9.95
CA TRP A 358 35.64 18.38 9.86
C TRP A 358 34.42 17.90 10.67
N ARG A 359 34.01 18.64 11.71
CA ARG A 359 32.78 18.40 12.50
C ARG A 359 31.50 18.51 11.69
N LEU A 360 31.51 19.27 10.58
CA LEU A 360 30.38 19.35 9.66
C LEU A 360 30.06 18.00 9.00
N LEU A 361 31.06 17.10 8.91
CA LEU A 361 30.91 15.79 8.31
C LEU A 361 30.87 14.68 9.35
N THR A 362 31.74 14.71 10.36
CA THR A 362 31.81 13.63 11.36
C THR A 362 30.55 13.55 12.23
N ALA A 363 29.96 14.69 12.58
CA ALA A 363 28.72 14.74 13.35
C ALA A 363 27.55 13.98 12.70
N THR A 364 27.54 13.88 11.35
CA THR A 364 26.53 13.13 10.59
C THR A 364 26.54 11.64 10.89
N PHE A 365 27.67 11.07 11.31
CA PHE A 365 27.80 9.65 11.59
C PHE A 365 27.55 9.29 13.07
N LEU A 366 27.51 10.30 13.95
CA LEU A 366 27.36 10.08 15.39
C LEU A 366 25.89 10.06 15.82
N HIS A 367 25.53 9.28 16.85
CA HIS A 367 24.13 9.16 17.30
C HIS A 367 23.97 9.11 18.82
N PHE A 368 23.15 10.01 19.37
CA PHE A 368 22.80 10.00 20.80
C PHE A 368 21.84 8.84 21.16
N GLY A 369 22.38 7.68 21.53
CA GLY A 369 21.62 6.51 21.98
C GLY A 369 21.02 5.64 20.86
N PHE A 370 20.62 4.42 21.23
CA PHE A 370 20.22 3.37 20.28
C PHE A 370 18.95 3.72 19.46
N LEU A 371 17.94 4.30 20.10
CA LEU A 371 16.70 4.67 19.41
C LEU A 371 16.95 5.73 18.33
N HIS A 372 17.85 6.68 18.60
CA HIS A 372 18.22 7.72 17.64
C HIS A 372 18.91 7.11 16.41
N LEU A 373 19.85 6.17 16.60
CA LEU A 373 20.44 5.40 15.50
C LEU A 373 19.36 4.65 14.71
N LEU A 374 18.50 3.88 15.40
CA LEU A 374 17.51 3.02 14.75
C LEU A 374 16.58 3.83 13.81
N LEU A 375 16.09 4.98 14.27
CA LEU A 375 15.20 5.82 13.47
C LEU A 375 15.92 6.43 12.25
N ASN A 376 17.18 6.86 12.41
CA ASN A 376 17.99 7.34 11.29
C ASN A 376 18.29 6.24 10.28
N MET A 377 18.64 5.04 10.74
CA MET A 377 18.92 3.91 9.85
C MET A 377 17.66 3.46 9.11
N LEU A 378 16.49 3.49 9.75
CA LEU A 378 15.21 3.25 9.09
C LEU A 378 14.94 4.30 8.01
N GLY A 379 15.10 5.59 8.34
CA GLY A 379 14.95 6.68 7.38
C GLY A 379 15.90 6.57 6.19
N LEU A 380 17.18 6.33 6.45
CA LEU A 380 18.21 6.14 5.43
C LEU A 380 17.95 4.88 4.58
N TYR A 381 17.52 3.78 5.19
CA TYR A 381 17.17 2.56 4.44
C TYR A 381 15.96 2.76 3.53
N LEU A 382 14.95 3.50 3.97
CA LEU A 382 13.75 3.77 3.17
C LEU A 382 14.04 4.78 2.06
N PHE A 383 14.46 6.00 2.41
CA PHE A 383 14.64 7.09 1.45
C PHE A 383 15.96 7.00 0.69
N GLY A 384 17.01 6.45 1.30
CA GLY A 384 18.32 6.31 0.65
C GLY A 384 18.24 5.37 -0.54
N ARG A 385 17.60 4.21 -0.38
CA ARG A 385 17.38 3.28 -1.49
C ARG A 385 16.56 3.93 -2.60
N LEU A 386 15.43 4.57 -2.27
CA LEU A 386 14.59 5.25 -3.25
C LEU A 386 15.39 6.27 -4.08
N MET A 387 16.22 7.07 -3.43
CA MET A 387 17.03 8.08 -4.10
C MET A 387 18.23 7.52 -4.86
N GLU A 388 18.94 6.53 -4.32
CA GLU A 388 20.04 5.86 -5.03
C GLU A 388 19.54 5.17 -6.30
N PHE A 389 18.35 4.58 -6.27
CA PHE A 389 17.77 4.02 -7.47
C PHE A 389 17.28 5.06 -8.47
N ALA A 390 16.83 6.22 -7.99
CA ALA A 390 16.36 7.31 -8.84
C ALA A 390 17.50 8.10 -9.52
N LEU A 391 18.67 8.18 -8.88
CA LEU A 391 19.81 9.02 -9.32
C LEU A 391 21.07 8.21 -9.70
N GLY A 392 21.18 6.97 -9.22
CA GLY A 392 22.45 6.23 -9.21
C GLY A 392 23.38 6.66 -8.06
N SER A 393 24.34 5.80 -7.72
CA SER A 393 25.18 5.95 -6.54
C SER A 393 26.00 7.26 -6.47
N PRO A 394 26.65 7.76 -7.56
CA PRO A 394 27.45 8.99 -7.47
C PRO A 394 26.62 10.23 -7.15
N GLN A 395 25.48 10.39 -7.81
CA GLN A 395 24.56 11.51 -7.59
C GLN A 395 23.88 11.41 -6.22
N PHE A 396 23.57 10.19 -5.78
CA PHE A 396 23.09 9.94 -4.43
C PHE A 396 24.09 10.38 -3.36
N PHE A 397 25.37 10.04 -3.51
CA PHE A 397 26.41 10.50 -2.57
C PHE A 397 26.49 12.03 -2.55
N LEU A 398 26.49 12.67 -3.72
CA LEU A 398 26.52 14.13 -3.81
C LEU A 398 25.33 14.76 -3.08
N LEU A 399 24.12 14.25 -3.32
CA LEU A 399 22.92 14.72 -2.63
C LEU A 399 23.02 14.51 -1.12
N TYR A 400 23.40 13.30 -0.67
CA TYR A 400 23.49 12.96 0.74
C TYR A 400 24.49 13.86 1.49
N PHE A 401 25.71 14.01 0.95
CA PHE A 401 26.76 14.81 1.60
C PHE A 401 26.55 16.31 1.43
N ALA A 402 25.95 16.78 0.34
CA ALA A 402 25.54 18.18 0.22
C ALA A 402 24.49 18.53 1.29
N SER A 403 23.49 17.66 1.50
CA SER A 403 22.53 17.83 2.58
C SER A 403 23.16 17.73 3.97
N ALA A 404 24.16 16.86 4.16
CA ALA A 404 24.93 16.78 5.41
C ALA A 404 25.59 18.12 5.74
N ILE A 405 26.43 18.61 4.84
CA ILE A 405 27.22 19.83 5.03
C ILE A 405 26.28 21.04 5.11
N GLY A 406 25.30 21.14 4.22
CA GLY A 406 24.35 22.26 4.20
C GLY A 406 23.51 22.35 5.48
N SER A 407 23.07 21.21 6.01
CA SER A 407 22.34 21.15 7.28
C SER A 407 23.22 21.60 8.46
N MET A 408 24.43 21.06 8.57
CA MET A 408 25.35 21.38 9.68
C MET A 408 25.85 22.83 9.60
N LEU A 409 26.06 23.37 8.40
CA LEU A 409 26.39 24.78 8.19
C LEU A 409 25.23 25.70 8.60
N ALA A 410 23.99 25.37 8.22
CA ALA A 410 22.84 26.17 8.58
C ALA A 410 22.62 26.19 10.10
N VAL A 411 22.78 25.05 10.78
CA VAL A 411 22.75 24.98 12.25
C VAL A 411 23.85 25.84 12.87
N THR A 412 25.08 25.71 12.37
CA THR A 412 26.23 26.51 12.85
C THR A 412 25.94 28.01 12.70
N TYR A 413 25.49 28.43 11.52
CA TYR A 413 25.19 29.83 11.21
C TYR A 413 24.06 30.38 12.09
N MET A 414 22.95 29.65 12.23
CA MET A 414 21.82 30.07 13.05
C MET A 414 22.16 30.12 14.54
N SER A 415 23.06 29.25 15.01
CA SER A 415 23.56 29.28 16.38
C SER A 415 24.46 30.48 16.63
N VAL A 416 25.38 30.79 15.71
CA VAL A 416 26.25 31.98 15.80
C VAL A 416 25.45 33.28 15.82
N LEU A 417 24.33 33.34 15.08
CA LEU A 417 23.42 34.48 15.08
C LEU A 417 22.52 34.56 16.32
N GLY A 418 22.58 33.60 17.25
CA GLY A 418 21.76 33.57 18.45
C GLY A 418 20.31 33.13 18.23
N TYR A 419 19.95 32.65 17.04
CA TYR A 419 18.60 32.15 16.71
C TYR A 419 18.39 30.67 17.06
N SER A 420 19.46 29.94 17.43
CA SER A 420 19.38 28.54 17.83
C SER A 420 20.30 28.24 19.01
N GLN A 421 19.75 27.65 20.07
CA GLN A 421 20.51 27.15 21.23
C GLN A 421 21.00 25.71 21.01
N SER A 422 21.51 25.42 19.82
CA SER A 422 22.05 24.09 19.49
C SER A 422 23.51 23.99 19.92
N ASP A 423 23.75 23.77 21.21
CA ASP A 423 25.11 23.65 21.75
C ASP A 423 25.82 22.38 21.27
N PHE A 424 25.05 21.37 20.88
CA PHE A 424 25.55 20.04 20.57
C PHE A 424 24.65 19.31 19.56
N VAL A 425 25.18 18.95 18.38
CA VAL A 425 24.39 18.27 17.34
C VAL A 425 25.11 17.03 16.80
N VAL A 426 24.36 15.94 16.69
CA VAL A 426 24.79 14.66 16.10
C VAL A 426 23.62 14.07 15.33
N GLY A 427 23.91 13.24 14.33
CA GLY A 427 22.92 12.41 13.65
C GLY A 427 22.86 12.62 12.15
N ALA A 428 22.46 11.56 11.45
CA ALA A 428 22.25 11.57 10.00
C ALA A 428 20.93 12.23 9.57
N SER A 429 20.14 12.77 10.50
CA SER A 429 18.74 13.13 10.26
C SER A 429 18.59 14.31 9.30
N GLY A 430 19.52 15.26 9.31
CA GLY A 430 19.60 16.33 8.29
C GLY A 430 19.80 15.76 6.87
N CYS A 431 20.60 14.70 6.73
CA CYS A 431 20.78 14.01 5.45
C CYS A 431 19.53 13.24 5.04
N VAL A 432 18.87 12.56 5.99
CA VAL A 432 17.60 11.86 5.74
C VAL A 432 16.54 12.85 5.28
N MET A 433 16.44 14.01 5.91
CA MET A 433 15.54 15.09 5.46
C MET A 433 15.95 15.66 4.11
N GLY A 434 17.24 15.70 3.81
CA GLY A 434 17.73 15.96 2.44
C GLY A 434 17.27 14.95 1.40
N LEU A 435 17.29 13.66 1.73
CA LEU A 435 16.74 12.62 0.86
C LEU A 435 15.23 12.79 0.65
N VAL A 436 14.48 13.17 1.70
CA VAL A 436 13.05 13.52 1.61
C VAL A 436 12.83 14.73 0.71
N GLY A 437 13.65 15.78 0.84
CA GLY A 437 13.62 16.96 -0.02
C GLY A 437 13.89 16.61 -1.48
N GLY A 438 14.93 15.83 -1.75
CA GLY A 438 15.28 15.36 -3.09
C GLY A 438 14.17 14.50 -3.70
N PHE A 439 13.55 13.62 -2.92
CA PHE A 439 12.41 12.82 -3.37
C PHE A 439 11.19 13.69 -3.66
N THR A 440 10.96 14.73 -2.87
CA THR A 440 9.90 15.73 -3.12
C THR A 440 10.10 16.45 -4.44
N ALA A 441 11.34 16.82 -4.79
CA ALA A 441 11.67 17.41 -6.09
C ALA A 441 11.31 16.45 -7.26
N VAL A 442 11.63 15.17 -7.12
CA VAL A 442 11.26 14.14 -8.10
C VAL A 442 9.74 14.05 -8.28
N LEU A 443 8.99 13.99 -7.18
CA LEU A 443 7.53 13.88 -7.22
C LEU A 443 6.85 15.14 -7.76
N LEU A 444 7.36 16.32 -7.41
CA LEU A 444 6.85 17.60 -7.90
C LEU A 444 6.98 17.68 -9.42
N HIS A 445 8.16 17.36 -9.96
CA HIS A 445 8.35 17.38 -11.41
C HIS A 445 7.42 16.42 -12.15
N GLU A 446 7.25 15.20 -11.62
CA GLU A 446 6.36 14.22 -12.22
C GLU A 446 4.92 14.73 -12.28
N TRP A 447 4.45 15.33 -11.19
CA TRP A 447 3.13 15.93 -11.15
C TRP A 447 2.98 17.06 -12.17
N LEU A 448 3.99 17.94 -12.29
CA LEU A 448 3.97 19.04 -13.27
C LEU A 448 3.94 18.55 -14.73
N ARG A 449 4.68 17.47 -15.05
CA ARG A 449 4.73 16.87 -16.39
C ARG A 449 3.48 16.09 -16.76
N LYS A 450 3.10 15.13 -15.92
CA LYS A 450 2.07 14.14 -16.25
C LYS A 450 0.67 14.60 -15.86
N LYS A 451 0.56 15.47 -14.85
CA LYS A 451 -0.71 15.93 -14.27
C LYS A 451 -1.68 14.79 -13.91
N THR A 452 -1.14 13.59 -13.65
CA THR A 452 -1.94 12.43 -13.26
C THR A 452 -2.31 12.50 -11.78
N ARG A 453 -3.45 11.90 -11.43
CA ARG A 453 -3.97 11.90 -10.05
C ARG A 453 -3.06 11.14 -9.09
N LEU A 454 -2.38 10.09 -9.57
CA LEU A 454 -1.40 9.34 -8.77
C LEU A 454 -0.20 10.21 -8.40
N ALA A 455 0.36 10.97 -9.35
CA ALA A 455 1.46 11.87 -9.07
C ALA A 455 1.06 12.91 -8.00
N ALA A 456 -0.18 13.44 -8.10
CA ALA A 456 -0.73 14.34 -7.09
C ALA A 456 -0.92 13.66 -5.71
N ARG A 457 -1.30 12.38 -5.66
CA ARG A 457 -1.44 11.61 -4.40
C ARG A 457 -0.09 11.39 -3.74
N ASN A 458 0.92 10.97 -4.50
CA ASN A 458 2.27 10.73 -3.98
C ASN A 458 2.90 12.03 -3.45
N LEU A 459 2.73 13.14 -4.18
CA LEU A 459 3.19 14.46 -3.74
C LEU A 459 2.49 14.91 -2.45
N ARG A 460 1.16 14.75 -2.33
CA ARG A 460 0.45 15.04 -1.08
C ARG A 460 0.93 14.16 0.08
N GLY A 461 1.25 12.89 -0.19
CA GLY A 461 1.78 11.96 0.82
C GLY A 461 3.12 12.41 1.39
N ILE A 462 4.08 12.79 0.53
CA ILE A 462 5.39 13.27 1.01
C ILE A 462 5.26 14.61 1.73
N LEU A 463 4.39 15.52 1.25
CA LEU A 463 4.11 16.79 1.93
C LEU A 463 3.51 16.58 3.33
N ALA A 464 2.62 15.58 3.49
CA ALA A 464 2.08 15.23 4.80
C ALA A 464 3.19 14.72 5.75
N ILE A 465 4.13 13.90 5.26
CA ILE A 465 5.29 13.46 6.06
C ILE A 465 6.13 14.66 6.50
N ILE A 466 6.39 15.62 5.60
CA ILE A 466 7.16 16.83 5.92
C ILE A 466 6.44 17.65 7.01
N VAL A 467 5.13 17.86 6.87
CA VAL A 467 4.34 18.60 7.88
C VAL A 467 4.37 17.89 9.23
N LEU A 468 4.18 16.57 9.26
CA LEU A 468 4.24 15.79 10.50
C LEU A 468 5.62 15.85 11.14
N GLN A 469 6.69 15.74 10.35
CA GLN A 469 8.07 15.87 10.83
C GLN A 469 8.31 17.26 11.41
N SER A 470 7.90 18.33 10.73
CA SER A 470 8.06 19.70 11.22
C SER A 470 7.33 19.93 12.55
N ILE A 471 6.13 19.37 12.72
CA ILE A 471 5.41 19.43 14.01
C ILE A 471 6.19 18.68 15.09
N PHE A 472 6.71 17.50 14.79
CA PHE A 472 7.52 16.72 15.73
C PHE A 472 8.79 17.44 16.15
N ASP A 473 9.48 18.08 15.20
CA ASP A 473 10.69 18.87 15.45
C ASP A 473 10.41 20.08 16.35
N LEU A 474 9.30 20.79 16.12
CA LEU A 474 8.92 21.96 16.91
C LEU A 474 8.42 21.61 18.32
N THR A 475 7.95 20.38 18.53
CA THR A 475 7.39 19.92 19.81
C THR A 475 8.36 19.09 20.65
N THR A 476 9.53 18.72 20.09
CA THR A 476 10.54 17.89 20.77
C THR A 476 11.83 18.70 20.97
N PRO A 477 12.10 19.21 22.19
CA PRO A 477 13.21 20.14 22.44
C PRO A 477 14.60 19.64 22.04
N GLN A 478 14.81 18.31 21.97
CA GLN A 478 16.10 17.70 21.65
C GLN A 478 16.35 17.56 20.13
N ILE A 479 15.42 18.00 19.28
CA ILE A 479 15.49 17.81 17.83
C ILE A 479 15.68 19.14 17.12
N SER A 480 16.65 19.21 16.21
CA SER A 480 16.98 20.43 15.48
C SER A 480 16.04 20.67 14.30
N PHE A 481 15.00 21.50 14.51
CA PHE A 481 14.14 21.98 13.43
C PHE A 481 14.94 22.66 12.31
N VAL A 482 15.95 23.46 12.67
CA VAL A 482 16.85 24.13 11.70
C VAL A 482 17.61 23.10 10.87
N GLY A 483 18.18 22.07 11.52
CA GLY A 483 18.94 21.02 10.84
C GLY A 483 18.07 20.25 9.84
N HIS A 484 16.87 19.85 10.24
CA HIS A 484 15.95 19.12 9.36
C HIS A 484 15.44 19.98 8.21
N THR A 485 15.00 21.21 8.49
CA THR A 485 14.46 22.12 7.46
C THR A 485 15.52 22.51 6.43
N SER A 486 16.73 22.86 6.89
CA SER A 486 17.84 23.18 5.98
C SER A 486 18.29 21.97 5.17
N GLY A 487 18.38 20.78 5.78
CA GLY A 487 18.65 19.52 5.08
C GLY A 487 17.64 19.28 3.97
N LEU A 488 16.34 19.41 4.27
CA LEU A 488 15.24 19.29 3.32
C LEU A 488 15.35 20.29 2.15
N ILE A 489 15.61 21.56 2.44
CA ILE A 489 15.76 22.59 1.41
C ILE A 489 16.95 22.28 0.49
N VAL A 490 18.12 21.98 1.06
CA VAL A 490 19.32 21.64 0.29
C VAL A 490 19.08 20.41 -0.57
N GLY A 491 18.47 19.37 0.01
CA GLY A 491 18.13 18.15 -0.71
C GLY A 491 17.13 18.38 -1.85
N PHE A 492 16.12 19.24 -1.65
CA PHE A 492 15.16 19.63 -2.69
C PHE A 492 15.86 20.35 -3.84
N VAL A 493 16.69 21.35 -3.54
CA VAL A 493 17.46 22.10 -4.55
C VAL A 493 18.40 21.16 -5.31
N MET A 494 19.16 20.31 -4.61
CA MET A 494 20.03 19.31 -5.23
C MET A 494 19.24 18.32 -6.08
N GLY A 495 18.05 17.90 -5.64
CA GLY A 495 17.15 17.05 -6.40
C GLY A 495 16.70 17.70 -7.71
N MET A 496 16.38 19.00 -7.69
CA MET A 496 16.03 19.77 -8.89
C MET A 496 17.22 19.92 -9.86
N ILE A 497 18.45 20.06 -9.34
CA ILE A 497 19.67 20.22 -10.14
C ILE A 497 20.13 18.89 -10.74
N LEU A 498 20.28 17.85 -9.91
CA LEU A 498 20.84 16.55 -10.32
C LEU A 498 19.92 15.81 -11.28
N LYS A 499 18.62 16.07 -11.15
CA LYS A 499 17.60 15.60 -12.06
C LYS A 499 17.09 16.72 -12.94
N ALA A 500 18.01 17.56 -13.44
CA ALA A 500 17.71 18.46 -14.56
C ALA A 500 17.06 17.62 -15.68
N PHE A 501 15.82 17.99 -15.99
CA PHE A 501 14.82 17.18 -16.66
C PHE A 501 14.86 17.22 -18.18
#